data_AF-X1HJ83-F1
#
_entry.id   AF-X1HJ83-F1
#
_cell.length_a   1.000
_cell.length_b   1.000
_cell.length_c   1.000
_cell.angle_alpha   90.00
_cell.angle_beta   90.00
_cell.angle_gamma   90.00
#
_symmetry.space_group_name_H-M   'P 1'
#
loop_
_entity.id
_entity.type
_entity.pdbx_description
1 polymer ?
#
loop_
_entity_poly.entity_id
_entity_poly.type
_entity_poly.pdbx_seq_one_letter_code
_entity_poly.pdbx_strand_id
1 'polypeptide(L)'
;YVFLFYQREYIPQISKKVLNQMMSANQGRPDILVTLTELFDFYRRDTPFDVDLAKQAYADSSVSIHFLFFTKAARHIPGVYMEEHSDDIFNAFKEIAEASGGFTESSSNPIFLLQKAVEASENYYLLYYSPTNYKRDGKFKKIKVKIKNGNYRISHRAGYFAN
;
A
#
# COMPACT_ATOMS: atom_id res chain seq x y z
N TYR A 1 -9.74 -13.73 -6.32
CA TYR A 1 -8.50 -13.18 -5.76
C TYR A 1 -7.97 -12.09 -6.66
N VAL A 2 -7.42 -11.03 -6.08
CA VAL A 2 -6.68 -9.99 -6.79
C VAL A 2 -5.30 -9.89 -6.15
N PHE A 3 -4.24 -9.86 -6.96
CA PHE A 3 -2.88 -9.65 -6.48
C PHE A 3 -2.39 -8.30 -7.00
N LEU A 4 -2.11 -7.38 -6.09
CA LEU A 4 -1.52 -6.09 -6.40
C LEU A 4 -0.02 -6.15 -6.11
N PHE A 5 0.78 -6.07 -7.17
CA PHE A 5 2.22 -5.87 -7.05
C PHE A 5 2.53 -4.38 -7.16
N TYR A 6 3.22 -3.85 -6.17
CA TYR A 6 3.66 -2.47 -6.17
C TYR A 6 5.14 -2.40 -5.83
N GLN A 7 5.91 -1.66 -6.61
CA GLN A 7 7.32 -1.44 -6.33
C GLN A 7 7.48 -0.12 -5.59
N ARG A 8 8.29 -0.14 -4.53
CA ARG A 8 8.73 1.08 -3.85
C ARG A 8 9.27 2.12 -4.85
N GLU A 9 8.66 3.29 -4.82
CA GLU A 9 9.01 4.45 -5.64
C GLU A 9 9.91 5.40 -4.85
N TYR A 10 10.85 6.00 -5.57
CA TYR A 10 11.70 7.05 -5.03
C TYR A 10 11.64 8.27 -5.94
N ILE A 11 11.60 9.44 -5.34
CA ILE A 11 11.68 10.72 -6.03
C ILE A 11 13.11 11.25 -5.88
N PRO A 12 13.79 11.57 -6.98
CA PRO A 12 15.12 12.15 -6.91
C PRO A 12 15.01 13.60 -6.42
N GLN A 13 15.80 13.94 -5.42
CA GLN A 13 15.89 15.30 -4.90
C GLN A 13 17.36 15.73 -4.86
N ILE A 14 17.61 16.99 -5.24
CA ILE A 14 18.96 17.55 -5.21
C ILE A 14 19.35 17.82 -3.77
N SER A 15 20.51 17.32 -3.35
CA SER A 15 21.01 17.60 -2.01
C SER A 15 21.11 19.11 -1.76
N LYS A 16 20.75 19.56 -0.54
CA LYS A 16 20.82 20.98 -0.16
C LYS A 16 22.19 21.60 -0.46
N LYS A 17 23.27 20.82 -0.34
CA LYS A 17 24.63 21.25 -0.68
C LYS A 17 24.77 21.59 -2.17
N VAL A 18 24.34 20.69 -3.05
CA VAL A 18 24.40 20.90 -4.50
C VAL A 18 23.48 22.03 -4.91
N LEU A 19 22.27 22.10 -4.33
CA LEU A 19 21.34 23.21 -4.56
C LEU A 19 21.95 24.55 -4.17
N ASN A 20 22.57 24.65 -2.99
CA ASN A 20 23.23 25.87 -2.53
C ASN A 20 24.41 26.27 -3.43
N GLN A 21 25.18 25.29 -3.94
CA GLN A 21 26.25 25.54 -4.90
C GLN A 21 25.70 26.06 -6.24
N MET A 22 24.62 25.46 -6.75
CA MET A 22 23.95 25.91 -7.97
C MET A 22 23.37 27.32 -7.80
N MET A 23 22.72 27.62 -6.67
CA MET A 23 22.20 28.96 -6.39
C MET A 23 23.34 29.99 -6.31
N SER A 24 24.46 29.64 -5.67
CA SER A 24 25.62 30.53 -5.55
C SER A 24 26.30 30.79 -6.91
N ALA A 25 26.36 29.79 -7.78
CA ALA A 25 26.93 29.92 -9.12
C ALA A 25 26.02 30.73 -10.09
N ASN A 26 24.71 30.80 -9.81
CA ASN A 26 23.72 31.43 -10.68
C ASN A 26 23.11 32.72 -10.09
N GLN A 27 23.80 33.41 -9.18
CA GLN A 27 23.29 34.62 -8.51
C GLN A 27 22.87 35.74 -9.48
N GLY A 28 23.45 35.80 -10.68
CA GLY A 28 23.09 36.77 -11.73
C GLY A 28 21.98 36.30 -12.69
N ARG A 29 21.36 35.13 -12.45
CA ARG A 29 20.39 34.48 -13.36
C ARG A 29 19.10 34.11 -12.59
N PRO A 30 18.23 35.09 -12.32
CA PRO A 30 16.99 34.87 -11.55
C PRO A 30 16.04 33.89 -12.24
N ASP A 31 16.09 33.77 -13.57
CA ASP A 31 15.38 32.77 -14.37
C ASP A 31 15.70 31.33 -13.95
N ILE A 32 16.97 31.06 -13.69
CA ILE A 32 17.47 29.73 -13.28
C ILE A 32 17.05 29.44 -11.84
N LEU A 33 17.09 30.44 -10.96
CA LEU A 33 16.71 30.28 -9.55
C LEU A 33 15.22 29.93 -9.41
N VAL A 34 14.33 30.61 -10.12
CA VAL A 34 12.88 30.33 -10.10
C VAL A 34 12.60 28.92 -10.62
N THR A 35 13.19 28.55 -11.76
CA THR A 35 13.01 27.21 -12.35
C THR A 35 13.46 26.10 -11.40
N LEU A 36 14.59 26.30 -10.69
CA LEU A 36 15.07 25.35 -9.70
C LEU A 36 14.10 25.19 -8.52
N THR A 37 13.49 26.28 -8.03
CA THR A 37 12.49 26.19 -6.95
C THR A 37 11.23 25.44 -7.41
N GLU A 38 10.70 25.77 -8.58
CA GLU A 38 9.47 25.15 -9.11
C GLU A 38 9.62 23.64 -9.38
N LEU A 39 10.79 23.21 -9.90
CA LEU A 39 11.05 21.80 -10.20
C LEU A 39 11.02 20.89 -8.96
N PHE A 40 11.34 21.42 -7.76
CA PHE A 40 11.45 20.63 -6.54
C PHE A 40 10.27 20.79 -5.57
N ASP A 41 9.41 21.81 -5.73
CA ASP A 41 8.20 21.97 -4.90
C ASP A 41 7.03 21.05 -5.32
N PHE A 42 7.06 20.46 -6.51
CA PHE A 42 5.89 19.78 -7.12
C PHE A 42 5.59 18.34 -6.66
N TYR A 43 6.19 17.83 -5.59
CA TYR A 43 6.15 16.40 -5.24
C TYR A 43 5.47 16.05 -3.92
N ARG A 44 4.34 16.69 -3.58
CA ARG A 44 3.43 16.19 -2.54
C ARG A 44 2.21 15.54 -3.19
N ARG A 45 2.14 14.21 -3.19
CA ARG A 45 0.87 13.50 -3.38
C ARG A 45 0.25 13.33 -2.00
N ASP A 46 -0.81 14.07 -1.73
CA ASP A 46 -1.73 13.69 -0.66
C ASP A 46 -2.55 12.50 -1.18
N THR A 47 -2.68 11.43 -0.39
CA THR A 47 -3.61 10.34 -0.71
C THR A 47 -5.03 10.86 -0.51
N PRO A 48 -5.82 11.11 -1.57
CA PRO A 48 -7.03 11.92 -1.45
C PRO A 48 -8.26 11.09 -1.07
N PHE A 49 -8.10 9.87 -0.54
CA PHE A 49 -9.21 8.93 -0.36
C PHE A 49 -9.35 8.39 1.07
N ASP A 50 -10.61 8.18 1.46
CA ASP A 50 -10.99 7.64 2.76
C ASP A 50 -10.67 6.14 2.84
N VAL A 51 -9.62 5.81 3.59
CA VAL A 51 -9.15 4.43 3.78
C VAL A 51 -10.19 3.59 4.54
N ASP A 52 -10.94 4.16 5.48
CA ASP A 52 -11.94 3.42 6.25
C ASP A 52 -13.14 3.04 5.39
N LEU A 53 -13.56 3.94 4.51
CA LEU A 53 -14.59 3.63 3.51
C LEU A 53 -14.12 2.53 2.55
N ALA A 54 -12.88 2.63 2.05
CA ALA A 54 -12.30 1.61 1.18
C ALA A 54 -12.23 0.25 1.88
N LYS A 55 -11.77 0.20 3.14
CA LYS A 55 -11.73 -1.03 3.95
C LYS A 55 -13.11 -1.67 4.08
N GLN A 56 -14.14 -0.89 4.40
CA GLN A 56 -15.49 -1.42 4.56
C GLN A 56 -16.06 -1.93 3.24
N ALA A 57 -15.85 -1.19 2.15
CA ALA A 57 -16.28 -1.59 0.81
C ALA A 57 -15.61 -2.90 0.37
N TYR A 58 -14.29 -3.01 0.54
CA TYR A 58 -13.55 -4.22 0.16
C TYR A 58 -13.78 -5.40 1.12
N ALA A 59 -14.05 -5.15 2.40
CA ALA A 59 -14.47 -6.20 3.33
C ALA A 59 -15.83 -6.79 2.93
N ASP A 60 -16.78 -5.95 2.53
CA ASP A 60 -18.09 -6.38 2.05
C ASP A 60 -18.02 -7.06 0.67
N SER A 61 -17.07 -6.62 -0.16
CA SER A 61 -16.81 -7.23 -1.46
C SER A 61 -16.39 -8.70 -1.28
N SER A 62 -16.94 -9.59 -2.11
CA SER A 62 -16.52 -11.00 -2.16
C SER A 62 -15.14 -11.19 -2.83
N VAL A 63 -14.27 -10.18 -2.77
CA VAL A 63 -12.95 -10.16 -3.41
C VAL A 63 -11.89 -10.07 -2.33
N SER A 64 -10.97 -11.04 -2.29
CA SER A 64 -9.76 -10.96 -1.46
C SER A 64 -8.62 -10.32 -2.24
N ILE A 65 -8.07 -9.24 -1.68
CA ILE A 65 -6.97 -8.46 -2.24
C ILE A 65 -5.68 -8.82 -1.50
N HIS A 66 -4.68 -9.29 -2.23
CA HIS A 66 -3.35 -9.53 -1.72
C HIS A 66 -2.43 -8.42 -2.19
N PHE A 67 -1.64 -7.88 -1.26
CA PHE A 67 -0.72 -6.78 -1.54
C PHE A 67 0.73 -7.24 -1.41
N LEU A 68 1.48 -7.16 -2.51
CA LEU A 68 2.85 -7.63 -2.60
C LEU A 68 3.76 -6.44 -2.92
N PHE A 69 4.52 -6.00 -1.92
CA PHE A 69 5.32 -4.79 -1.99
C PHE A 69 6.80 -5.08 -2.24
N PHE A 70 7.28 -4.70 -3.42
CA PHE A 70 8.67 -4.92 -3.82
C PHE A 70 9.58 -3.79 -3.28
N THR A 71 10.35 -4.10 -2.25
CA THR A 71 11.22 -3.17 -1.50
C THR A 71 12.57 -2.97 -2.18
N LYS A 72 12.54 -2.62 -3.47
CA LYS A 72 13.75 -2.33 -4.24
C LYS A 72 14.56 -1.23 -3.57
N ALA A 73 15.87 -1.43 -3.46
CA ALA A 73 16.77 -0.42 -2.92
C ALA A 73 16.85 0.80 -3.86
N ALA A 74 16.99 1.98 -3.27
CA ALA A 74 17.25 3.21 -4.01
C ALA A 74 18.52 3.08 -4.86
N ARG A 75 18.50 3.65 -6.06
CA ARG A 75 19.71 3.77 -6.89
C ARG A 75 20.56 4.91 -6.34
N HIS A 76 21.87 4.70 -6.27
CA HIS A 76 22.80 5.77 -5.93
C HIS A 76 23.08 6.62 -7.17
N ILE A 77 22.84 7.92 -7.08
CA ILE A 77 23.23 8.92 -8.09
C ILE A 77 24.02 10.01 -7.36
N PRO A 78 25.29 10.26 -7.72
CA PRO A 78 26.10 11.28 -7.06
C PRO A 78 25.41 12.65 -7.05
N GLY A 79 25.32 13.27 -5.86
CA GLY A 79 24.70 14.59 -5.68
C GLY A 79 23.16 14.61 -5.55
N VAL A 80 22.51 13.47 -5.74
CA VAL A 80 21.05 13.28 -5.65
C VAL A 80 20.73 12.35 -4.47
N TYR A 81 19.80 12.75 -3.60
CA TYR A 81 19.20 11.84 -2.64
C TYR A 81 17.87 11.32 -3.16
N MET A 82 17.57 10.07 -2.84
CA MET A 82 16.34 9.41 -3.26
C MET A 82 15.40 9.40 -2.05
N GLU A 83 14.32 10.19 -2.11
CA GLU A 83 13.28 10.17 -1.08
C GLU A 83 12.23 9.11 -1.41
N GLU A 84 11.93 8.21 -0.47
CA GLU A 84 10.88 7.21 -0.65
C GLU A 84 9.51 7.88 -0.67
N HIS A 85 8.69 7.51 -1.65
CA HIS A 85 7.33 8.03 -1.83
C HIS A 85 6.38 6.87 -2.05
N SER A 86 6.27 5.99 -1.06
CA SER A 86 5.37 4.83 -1.14
C SER A 86 4.70 4.49 0.17
N ASP A 87 4.95 5.24 1.24
CA ASP A 87 4.39 4.97 2.57
C ASP A 87 2.86 5.10 2.59
N ASP A 88 2.34 6.10 1.88
CA ASP A 88 0.91 6.37 1.73
C ASP A 88 0.20 5.22 1.00
N ILE A 89 0.73 4.80 -0.14
CA ILE A 89 0.24 3.66 -0.91
C ILE A 89 0.36 2.37 -0.10
N PHE A 90 1.53 2.14 0.53
CA PHE A 90 1.78 0.93 1.29
C PHE A 90 0.76 0.76 2.42
N ASN A 91 0.57 1.79 3.23
CA ASN A 91 -0.35 1.73 4.36
C ASN A 91 -1.80 1.53 3.90
N ALA A 92 -2.24 2.26 2.88
CA ALA A 92 -3.61 2.14 2.40
C ALA A 92 -3.92 0.76 1.81
N PHE A 93 -3.05 0.21 0.97
CA PHE A 93 -3.26 -1.11 0.37
C PHE A 93 -3.05 -2.25 1.35
N LYS A 94 -2.17 -2.08 2.35
CA LYS A 94 -2.05 -3.04 3.46
C LYS A 94 -3.38 -3.17 4.20
N GLU A 95 -3.99 -2.05 4.58
CA GLU A 95 -5.26 -2.03 5.30
C GLU A 95 -6.41 -2.63 4.48
N ILE A 96 -6.46 -2.35 3.16
CA ILE A 96 -7.44 -2.94 2.24
C ILE A 96 -7.23 -4.45 2.10
N ALA A 97 -5.98 -4.89 1.97
CA ALA A 97 -5.65 -6.31 1.87
C ALA A 97 -6.11 -7.07 3.11
N GLU A 98 -5.81 -6.56 4.30
CA GLU A 98 -6.26 -7.13 5.57
C GLU A 98 -7.79 -7.12 5.70
N ALA A 99 -8.47 -6.02 5.31
CA ALA A 99 -9.92 -5.89 5.41
C ALA A 99 -10.67 -6.87 4.49
N SER A 100 -10.15 -7.13 3.30
CA SER A 100 -10.71 -8.06 2.31
C SER A 100 -10.41 -9.54 2.62
N GLY A 101 -9.65 -9.80 3.68
CA GLY A 101 -9.17 -11.13 4.05
C GLY A 101 -7.98 -11.61 3.23
N GLY A 102 -7.36 -10.77 2.41
CA GLY A 102 -6.08 -11.11 1.80
C GLY A 102 -4.92 -10.98 2.78
N PHE A 103 -3.71 -10.86 2.24
CA PHE A 103 -2.48 -10.72 3.02
C PHE A 103 -1.58 -9.67 2.39
N THR A 104 -0.65 -9.16 3.19
CA THR A 104 0.41 -8.27 2.73
C THR A 104 1.76 -8.96 2.90
N GLU A 105 2.62 -8.86 1.91
CA GLU A 105 4.02 -9.33 2.00
C GLU A 105 4.95 -8.31 1.36
N SER A 106 6.16 -8.16 1.91
CA SER A 106 7.16 -7.21 1.43
C SER A 106 8.52 -7.86 1.29
N SER A 107 9.21 -7.64 0.18
CA SER A 107 10.53 -8.22 -0.05
C SER A 107 11.29 -7.49 -1.14
N SER A 108 12.62 -7.51 -1.07
CA SER A 108 13.51 -7.07 -2.15
C SER A 108 13.82 -8.20 -3.13
N ASN A 109 13.22 -9.38 -2.93
CA ASN A 109 13.30 -10.51 -3.85
C ASN A 109 11.94 -10.70 -4.55
N PRO A 110 11.82 -10.40 -5.85
CA PRO A 110 10.56 -10.53 -6.57
C PRO A 110 10.12 -11.99 -6.75
N ILE A 111 11.07 -12.95 -6.80
CA ILE A 111 10.76 -14.38 -6.90
C ILE A 111 10.05 -14.84 -5.62
N PHE A 112 10.49 -14.38 -4.46
CA PHE A 112 9.83 -14.68 -3.18
C PHE A 112 8.39 -14.15 -3.14
N LEU A 113 8.16 -12.91 -3.61
CA LEU A 113 6.80 -12.35 -3.67
C LEU A 113 5.89 -13.15 -4.60
N LEU A 114 6.42 -13.59 -5.75
CA LEU A 114 5.68 -14.46 -6.68
C LEU A 114 5.37 -15.83 -6.06
N GLN A 115 6.32 -16.43 -5.34
CA GLN A 115 6.08 -17.68 -4.60
C GLN A 115 4.94 -17.51 -3.59
N LYS A 116 4.93 -16.41 -2.83
CA LYS A 116 3.86 -16.10 -1.88
C LYS A 116 2.50 -15.89 -2.56
N ALA A 117 2.49 -15.30 -3.75
CA ALA A 117 1.27 -15.18 -4.55
C ALA A 117 0.72 -16.57 -4.94
N VAL A 118 1.60 -17.47 -5.40
CA VAL A 118 1.23 -18.85 -5.76
C VAL A 118 0.73 -19.62 -4.54
N GLU A 119 1.45 -19.59 -3.41
CA GLU A 119 1.04 -20.22 -2.14
C GLU A 119 -0.35 -19.75 -1.65
N ALA A 120 -0.75 -18.51 -1.99
CA ALA A 120 -2.06 -17.99 -1.63
C ALA A 120 -3.17 -18.40 -2.60
N SER A 121 -2.80 -18.89 -3.78
CA SER A 121 -3.71 -19.42 -4.80
C SER A 121 -3.92 -20.93 -4.72
N GLU A 122 -3.18 -21.62 -3.84
CA GLU A 122 -3.30 -23.06 -3.61
C GLU A 122 -4.66 -23.44 -2.99
N ASN A 123 -4.95 -24.75 -2.95
CA ASN A 123 -6.22 -25.27 -2.44
C ASN A 123 -6.48 -24.85 -0.98
N TYR A 124 -7.69 -24.37 -0.71
CA TYR A 124 -8.15 -23.97 0.61
C TYR A 124 -9.55 -24.51 0.90
N TYR A 125 -9.89 -24.60 2.18
CA TYR A 125 -11.24 -24.89 2.63
C TYR A 125 -12.02 -23.58 2.79
N LEU A 126 -13.22 -23.53 2.21
CA LEU A 126 -14.11 -22.38 2.33
C LEU A 126 -15.16 -22.63 3.42
N LEU A 127 -15.25 -21.72 4.37
CA LEU A 127 -16.24 -21.75 5.45
C LEU A 127 -17.21 -20.58 5.28
N TYR A 128 -18.50 -20.89 5.32
CA TYR A 128 -19.56 -19.88 5.27
C TYR A 128 -20.10 -19.60 6.67
N TYR A 129 -20.28 -18.32 6.97
CA TYR A 129 -20.89 -17.83 8.20
C TYR A 129 -22.18 -17.09 7.87
N SER A 130 -23.26 -17.43 8.57
CA SER A 130 -24.51 -16.68 8.57
C SER A 130 -24.88 -16.33 10.01
N PRO A 131 -25.21 -15.06 10.32
CA PRO A 131 -25.63 -14.68 11.68
C PRO A 131 -27.01 -15.28 12.00
N THR A 132 -27.19 -15.74 13.24
CA THR A 132 -28.46 -16.33 13.69
C THR A 132 -29.62 -15.33 13.75
N ASN A 133 -29.35 -14.07 14.10
CA ASN A 133 -30.33 -12.99 14.22
C ASN A 133 -30.04 -11.87 13.21
N TYR A 134 -30.06 -12.19 11.92
CA TYR A 134 -29.80 -11.21 10.86
C TYR A 134 -30.79 -10.03 10.94
N LYS A 135 -30.26 -8.81 10.96
CA LYS A 135 -31.05 -7.57 10.87
C LYS A 135 -30.48 -6.71 9.76
N ARG A 136 -31.30 -6.42 8.75
CA ARG A 136 -31.00 -5.54 7.62
C ARG A 136 -31.07 -4.08 8.04
N ASP A 137 -30.06 -3.62 8.77
CA ASP A 137 -29.99 -2.26 9.34
C ASP A 137 -29.00 -1.35 8.61
N GLY A 138 -28.40 -1.81 7.51
CA GLY A 138 -27.43 -1.04 6.72
C GLY A 138 -26.10 -0.78 7.44
N LYS A 139 -25.88 -1.37 8.62
CA LYS A 139 -24.66 -1.15 9.41
C LYS A 139 -23.60 -2.17 9.06
N PHE A 140 -22.35 -1.74 9.13
CA PHE A 140 -21.19 -2.63 9.01
C PHE A 140 -21.12 -3.57 10.22
N LYS A 141 -21.13 -4.88 9.96
CA LYS A 141 -20.99 -5.96 10.94
C LYS A 141 -19.57 -6.51 10.88
N LYS A 142 -18.79 -6.29 11.94
CA LYS A 142 -17.42 -6.80 12.04
C LYS A 142 -17.40 -8.31 12.24
N ILE A 143 -16.49 -9.00 11.57
CA ILE A 143 -16.21 -10.42 11.71
C ILE A 143 -14.84 -10.60 12.35
N LYS A 144 -14.74 -11.51 13.33
CA LYS A 144 -13.47 -11.95 13.90
C LYS A 144 -13.48 -13.46 14.01
N VAL A 145 -12.54 -14.13 13.36
CA VAL A 145 -12.37 -15.57 13.45
C VAL A 145 -11.27 -15.88 14.46
N LYS A 146 -11.51 -16.86 15.33
CA LYS A 146 -10.51 -17.36 16.29
C LYS A 146 -10.48 -18.88 16.20
N ILE A 147 -9.29 -19.45 16.05
CA ILE A 147 -9.09 -20.90 16.14
C ILE A 147 -8.65 -21.25 17.54
N LYS A 148 -9.15 -22.38 18.07
CA LYS A 148 -8.81 -22.86 19.40
C LYS A 148 -7.39 -23.44 19.43
N ASN A 149 -7.06 -24.35 18.51
CA ASN A 149 -5.77 -25.07 18.44
C ASN A 149 -5.32 -25.32 16.98
N GLY A 150 -4.02 -25.49 16.76
CA GLY A 150 -3.43 -25.96 15.49
C GLY A 150 -2.68 -24.87 14.70
N ASN A 151 -1.81 -25.31 13.78
CA ASN A 151 -1.04 -24.44 12.89
C ASN A 151 -1.79 -24.23 11.58
N TYR A 152 -2.78 -23.34 11.59
CA TYR A 152 -3.56 -22.99 10.39
C TYR A 152 -3.31 -21.55 9.97
N ARG A 153 -3.25 -21.31 8.66
CA ARG A 153 -3.34 -19.96 8.09
C ARG A 153 -4.81 -19.65 7.85
N ILE A 154 -5.32 -18.62 8.53
CA ILE A 154 -6.71 -18.17 8.40
C ILE A 154 -6.73 -16.92 7.54
N SER A 155 -7.65 -16.88 6.59
CA SER A 155 -8.04 -15.70 5.84
C SER A 155 -9.52 -15.47 6.05
N HIS A 156 -9.90 -14.25 6.40
CA HIS A 156 -11.31 -13.86 6.53
C HIS A 156 -11.48 -12.36 6.29
N ARG A 157 -12.60 -11.97 5.68
CA ARG A 157 -12.98 -10.56 5.58
C ARG A 157 -13.22 -9.94 6.95
N ALA A 158 -12.96 -8.65 7.09
CA ALA A 158 -13.13 -7.90 8.33
C ALA A 158 -14.60 -7.67 8.71
N GLY A 159 -15.53 -7.80 7.76
CA GLY A 159 -16.95 -7.61 8.01
C GLY A 159 -17.78 -7.57 6.73
N TYR A 160 -19.03 -7.14 6.85
CA TYR A 160 -19.99 -6.97 5.75
C TYR A 160 -21.04 -5.92 6.12
N PHE A 161 -21.71 -5.32 5.15
CA PHE A 161 -22.89 -4.50 5.40
C PHE A 161 -24.15 -5.36 5.45
N ALA A 162 -24.98 -5.16 6.47
CA ALA A 162 -26.26 -5.85 6.59
C ALA A 162 -27.32 -5.20 5.71
N ASN A 163 -27.19 -5.43 4.40
CA ASN A 163 -28.00 -4.84 3.33
C ASN A 163 -29.03 -5.79 2.74
#